data_AF-A0A5C9ADZ0-F1
#
_entry.id   AF-A0A5C9ADZ0-F1
#
_cell.length_a   1.000
_cell.length_b   1.000
_cell.length_c   1.000
_cell.angle_alpha   90.00
_cell.angle_beta   90.00
_cell.angle_gamma   90.00
#
_symmetry.space_group_name_H-M   'P 1'
#
loop_
_entity.id
_entity.type
_entity.pdbx_description
1 polymer ?
#
loop_
_entity_poly.entity_id
_entity_poly.type
_entity_poly.pdbx_seq_one_letter_code
_entity_poly.pdbx_strand_id
1 'polypeptide(L)'
;MSDITANVVVSMPSQLFTMARSFKAVANGKIYIGKIDTDPVNPENQIQVYVENEDGSHVPVSQPIIINAAGYPVYNGQIAKFVTVQGHS
;
A
#
# COMPACT_ATOMS: atom_id res chain seq x y z
N MET A 1 39.95 -6.06 -16.49
CA MET A 1 38.57 -6.11 -15.96
C MET A 1 38.44 -4.99 -14.96
N SER A 2 37.46 -4.10 -15.12
CA SER A 2 37.19 -3.06 -14.13
C SER A 2 36.52 -3.70 -12.92
N ASP A 3 37.15 -3.60 -11.73
CA ASP A 3 36.55 -4.04 -10.48
C ASP A 3 35.29 -3.21 -10.19
N ILE A 4 34.15 -3.89 -10.11
CA ILE A 4 32.86 -3.28 -9.76
C ILE A 4 32.61 -3.47 -8.26
N THR A 5 32.44 -2.36 -7.53
CA THR A 5 31.92 -2.39 -6.16
C THR A 5 30.40 -2.25 -6.21
N ALA A 6 29.69 -3.36 -6.38
CA ALA A 6 28.23 -3.38 -6.45
C ALA A 6 27.61 -3.21 -5.05
N ASN A 7 27.05 -2.03 -4.76
CA ASN A 7 26.48 -1.69 -3.43
C ASN A 7 24.97 -1.43 -3.44
N VAL A 8 24.30 -1.53 -4.59
CA VAL A 8 22.85 -1.31 -4.71
C VAL A 8 22.14 -2.66 -4.79
N VAL A 9 21.36 -2.99 -3.76
CA VAL A 9 20.58 -4.23 -3.69
C VAL A 9 19.26 -4.06 -4.43
N VAL A 10 18.92 -5.03 -5.28
CA VAL A 10 17.61 -5.11 -5.94
C VAL A 10 16.59 -5.71 -4.97
N SER A 11 15.47 -5.03 -4.75
CA SER A 11 14.38 -5.48 -3.86
C SER A 11 13.02 -5.33 -4.52
N MET A 12 11.98 -5.96 -3.95
CA MET A 12 10.59 -5.76 -4.38
C MET A 12 10.00 -4.55 -3.65
N PRO A 13 9.74 -3.43 -4.34
CA PRO A 13 9.24 -2.21 -3.69
C PRO A 13 7.76 -2.30 -3.32
N SER A 14 6.99 -3.18 -3.97
CA SER A 14 5.56 -3.34 -3.70
C SER A 14 5.33 -4.23 -2.48
N GLN A 15 4.65 -3.69 -1.49
CA GLN A 15 4.31 -4.41 -0.26
C GLN A 15 3.25 -5.49 -0.52
N LEU A 16 3.53 -6.72 -0.07
CA LEU A 16 2.61 -7.85 -0.09
C LEU A 16 1.89 -7.98 1.26
N PHE A 17 0.58 -8.22 1.23
CA PHE A 17 -0.26 -8.44 2.41
C PHE A 17 -0.68 -9.91 2.52
N THR A 18 -0.29 -10.55 3.62
CA THR A 18 -0.55 -11.97 3.90
C THR A 18 -1.41 -12.17 5.14
N MET A 19 -2.07 -13.33 5.26
CA MET A 19 -2.90 -13.65 6.41
C MET A 19 -2.05 -13.88 7.67
N ALA A 20 -2.55 -13.45 8.83
CA ALA A 20 -1.82 -13.55 10.10
C ALA A 20 -1.54 -15.00 10.56
N ARG A 21 -2.37 -15.97 10.16
CA ARG A 21 -2.32 -17.35 10.65
C ARG A 21 -1.90 -18.37 9.57
N SER A 22 -1.65 -17.92 8.35
CA SER A 22 -1.25 -18.79 7.25
C SER A 22 -0.55 -17.99 6.16
N PHE A 23 0.47 -18.54 5.54
CA PHE A 23 1.18 -17.88 4.45
C PHE A 23 0.36 -17.91 3.14
N LYS A 24 -0.64 -17.03 3.07
CA LYS A 24 -1.57 -16.85 1.94
C LYS A 24 -1.88 -15.38 1.76
N ALA A 25 -2.15 -14.94 0.53
CA ALA A 25 -2.61 -13.58 0.26
C ALA A 25 -3.92 -13.28 0.99
N VAL A 26 -4.08 -12.05 1.50
CA VAL A 26 -5.36 -11.55 2.01
C VAL A 26 -6.25 -11.13 0.82
N ALA A 27 -6.61 -12.08 -0.03
CA ALA A 27 -7.41 -11.84 -1.23
C ALA A 27 -8.76 -11.19 -0.86
N ASN A 28 -9.13 -10.12 -1.58
CA ASN A 28 -10.29 -9.28 -1.30
C ASN A 28 -10.29 -8.64 0.11
N GLY A 29 -9.12 -8.56 0.73
CA GLY A 29 -8.92 -7.83 1.98
C GLY A 29 -9.16 -6.34 1.79
N LYS A 30 -9.38 -5.67 2.91
CA LYS A 30 -9.65 -4.23 3.00
C LYS A 30 -8.61 -3.60 3.89
N ILE A 31 -7.95 -2.57 3.39
CA ILE A 31 -7.01 -1.74 4.15
C ILE A 31 -7.71 -0.44 4.49
N TYR A 32 -7.65 -0.07 5.76
CA TYR A 32 -8.10 1.21 6.28
C TYR A 32 -6.87 1.94 6.83
N ILE A 33 -6.81 3.25 6.61
CA ILE A 33 -5.72 4.13 6.98
C ILE A 33 -6.31 5.28 7.78
N GLY A 34 -5.84 5.42 9.01
CA GLY A 34 -6.39 6.39 9.97
C GLY A 34 -5.34 7.27 10.63
N LYS A 35 -5.84 8.13 11.53
CA LYS A 35 -5.00 8.91 12.44
C LYS A 35 -4.24 7.94 13.36
N ILE A 36 -2.99 8.28 13.67
CA ILE A 36 -2.14 7.51 14.58
C ILE A 36 -2.88 7.23 15.90
N ASP A 37 -2.73 6.00 16.41
CA ASP A 37 -3.33 5.52 17.66
C ASP A 37 -4.87 5.56 17.72
N THR A 38 -5.55 5.55 16.56
CA THR A 38 -7.01 5.46 16.47
C THR A 38 -7.47 4.24 15.68
N ASP A 39 -8.75 3.88 15.78
CA ASP A 39 -9.33 2.81 14.96
C ASP A 39 -9.65 3.34 13.55
N PRO A 40 -8.93 2.90 12.49
CA PRO A 40 -9.12 3.40 11.13
C PRO A 40 -10.39 2.88 10.45
N VAL A 41 -11.06 1.86 11.02
CA VAL A 41 -12.32 1.36 10.47
C VAL A 41 -13.45 2.38 10.67
N ASN A 42 -13.36 3.22 11.72
CA ASN A 42 -14.27 4.33 11.93
C ASN A 42 -14.00 5.47 10.91
N PRO A 43 -14.97 5.87 10.08
CA PRO A 43 -14.80 6.92 9.08
C PRO A 43 -14.26 8.26 9.62
N GLU A 44 -14.62 8.63 10.85
CA GLU A 44 -14.15 9.88 11.49
C GLU A 44 -12.63 9.90 11.77
N ASN A 45 -12.03 8.71 11.83
CA ASN A 45 -10.61 8.52 12.05
C ASN A 45 -9.83 8.37 10.75
N GLN A 46 -10.50 8.16 9.62
CA GLN A 46 -9.86 7.98 8.33
C GLN A 46 -9.20 9.27 7.87
N ILE A 47 -8.02 9.13 7.29
CA ILE A 47 -7.31 10.25 6.65
C ILE A 47 -7.37 10.10 5.13
N GLN A 48 -7.10 11.19 4.42
CA GLN A 48 -7.05 11.15 2.96
C GLN A 48 -5.88 10.29 2.48
N VAL A 49 -6.18 9.39 1.53
CA VAL A 49 -5.20 8.56 0.83
C VAL A 49 -5.12 8.99 -0.63
N TYR A 50 -3.94 8.93 -1.21
CA TYR A 50 -3.71 9.22 -2.62
C TYR A 50 -3.08 8.03 -3.32
N VAL A 51 -3.39 7.86 -4.60
CA VAL A 51 -2.58 7.05 -5.52
C VAL A 51 -1.54 7.96 -6.15
N GLU A 52 -0.27 7.55 -6.09
CA GLU A 52 0.82 8.19 -6.81
C GLU A 52 0.93 7.53 -8.19
N ASN A 53 0.70 8.32 -9.24
CA ASN A 53 0.82 7.89 -10.63
C ASN A 53 2.29 7.86 -11.07
N GLU A 54 2.54 7.24 -12.23
CA GLU A 54 3.89 7.13 -12.82
C GLU A 54 4.52 8.49 -13.16
N ASP A 55 3.68 9.51 -13.42
CA ASP A 55 4.11 10.90 -13.65
C ASP A 55 4.36 11.68 -12.35
N GLY A 56 4.19 11.05 -11.18
CA GLY A 56 4.32 11.65 -9.86
C GLY A 56 3.10 12.46 -9.40
N SER A 57 2.03 12.53 -10.20
CA SER A 57 0.78 13.16 -9.78
C SER A 57 0.05 12.33 -8.71
N HIS A 58 -0.77 12.99 -7.91
CA HIS A 58 -1.48 12.38 -6.79
C HIS A 58 -2.99 12.48 -6.99
N VAL A 59 -3.67 11.34 -7.02
CA VAL A 59 -5.13 11.26 -7.17
C VAL A 59 -5.75 10.84 -5.85
N PRO A 60 -6.67 11.62 -5.26
CA PRO A 60 -7.35 11.22 -4.03
C PRO A 60 -8.23 10.00 -4.29
N VAL A 61 -8.19 9.04 -3.38
CA VAL A 61 -8.98 7.79 -3.47
C VAL A 61 -9.78 7.54 -2.21
N SER A 62 -10.92 6.88 -2.37
CA SER A 62 -11.77 6.47 -1.26
C SER A 62 -11.22 5.22 -0.58
N GLN A 63 -11.47 5.10 0.72
CA GLN A 63 -11.23 3.89 1.49
C GLN A 63 -12.49 3.00 1.53
N PRO A 64 -12.38 1.68 1.74
CA PRO A 64 -11.14 0.91 1.94
C PRO A 64 -10.38 0.66 0.64
N ILE A 65 -9.06 0.49 0.75
CA ILE A 65 -8.23 0.00 -0.35
C ILE A 65 -8.40 -1.52 -0.45
N ILE A 66 -8.62 -2.02 -1.66
CA ILE A 66 -8.86 -3.44 -1.90
C ILE A 66 -7.55 -4.16 -2.20
N ILE A 67 -7.41 -5.36 -1.66
CA ILE A 67 -6.29 -6.27 -1.95
C ILE A 67 -6.73 -7.29 -3.00
N ASN A 68 -5.97 -7.44 -4.09
CA ASN A 68 -6.26 -8.43 -5.12
C ASN A 68 -5.93 -9.87 -4.68
N ALA A 69 -6.22 -10.85 -5.53
CA ALA A 69 -5.97 -12.26 -5.25
C ALA A 69 -4.48 -12.59 -5.03
N ALA A 70 -3.56 -11.77 -5.55
CA ALA A 70 -2.13 -11.92 -5.38
C ALA A 70 -1.59 -11.26 -4.09
N GLY A 71 -2.43 -10.56 -3.33
CA GLY A 71 -2.05 -9.94 -2.05
C GLY A 71 -1.53 -8.51 -2.17
N TYR A 72 -1.74 -7.85 -3.30
CA TYR A 72 -1.31 -6.47 -3.52
C TYR A 72 -2.49 -5.48 -3.45
N PRO A 73 -2.27 -4.27 -2.92
CA PRO A 73 -3.27 -3.21 -2.95
C PRO A 73 -3.50 -2.76 -4.40
N VAL A 74 -4.76 -2.60 -4.79
CA VAL A 74 -5.14 -2.23 -6.16
C VAL A 74 -6.06 -1.04 -6.21
N TYR A 75 -5.92 -0.25 -7.27
CA TYR A 75 -6.84 0.80 -7.68
C TYR A 75 -7.34 0.49 -9.10
N ASN A 76 -8.65 0.44 -9.31
CA ASN A 76 -9.27 0.05 -10.58
C ASN A 76 -8.72 -1.26 -11.19
N GLY A 77 -8.38 -2.24 -10.32
CA GLY A 77 -7.86 -3.55 -10.73
C GLY A 77 -6.36 -3.59 -11.03
N GLN A 78 -5.66 -2.46 -11.01
CA GLN A 78 -4.22 -2.37 -11.21
C GLN A 78 -3.49 -2.18 -9.88
N ILE A 79 -2.29 -2.77 -9.75
CA ILE A 79 -1.44 -2.55 -8.58
C ILE A 79 -1.00 -1.09 -8.58
N ALA A 80 -1.22 -0.40 -7.48
CA ALA A 80 -0.97 1.03 -7.36
C ALA A 80 -0.18 1.35 -6.08
N LYS A 81 0.57 2.45 -6.12
CA LYS A 81 1.27 2.98 -4.95
C LYS A 81 0.33 3.93 -4.21
N PHE A 82 0.01 3.60 -2.96
CA PHE A 82 -0.81 4.43 -2.10
C PHE A 82 0.07 5.20 -1.13
N VAL A 83 -0.18 6.50 -0.99
CA VAL A 83 0.60 7.41 -0.15
C VAL A 83 -0.31 8.31 0.69
N THR A 84 0.24 8.78 1.80
CA THR A 84 -0.39 9.71 2.75
C THR A 84 0.56 10.84 3.04
N VAL A 85 0.04 11.99 3.48
CA VAL A 85 0.85 13.19 3.78
C VAL A 85 1.55 13.08 5.15
N GLN A 86 0.99 12.28 6.05
CA GLN A 86 1.41 12.17 7.44
C GLN A 86 1.50 10.71 7.88
N GLY A 87 2.12 10.47 9.03
CA GLY A 87 2.07 9.15 9.67
C GLY A 87 0.64 8.70 9.94
N HIS A 88 0.40 7.38 9.88
CA HIS A 88 -0.92 6.78 9.94
C HIS A 88 -0.92 5.48 10.78
N SER A 89 -2.12 5.09 11.22
CA SER A 89 -2.46 3.77 11.77
C SER A 89 -2.97 2.84 10.68
#